data_AF-A0A1D3DLC1-F1
#
_entry.id   AF-A0A1D3DLC1-F1
#
_cell.length_a   1.000
_cell.length_b   1.000
_cell.length_c   1.000
_cell.angle_alpha   90.00
_cell.angle_beta   90.00
_cell.angle_gamma   90.00
#
_symmetry.space_group_name_H-M   'P 1'
#
loop_
_entity.id
_entity.type
_entity.pdbx_description
1 polymer ?
#
loop_
_entity_poly.entity_id
_entity_poly.type
_entity_poly.pdbx_seq_one_letter_code
_entity_poly.pdbx_strand_id
1 'polypeptide(L)'
;MRQISTEDEVRAAERTLSLAWVIVAGAVLFSVLTVTPLVQQVTPDPWDWTAPILPVVVDAAVIIVVRIDAIIARLGGRPGGWSAFLRWLTGALTLALNVGHSALAADWVGVGVHAVAPALLIVTAEATLTYRRAITAAVEQIERERAAEREQQAREQREREERARADREREREARQREQERAEAAERERRREEAAEREREREHAAQLAREQREAEVRRIEAERERDVELERLRIEEAARQRREAAERQAADQRRREDEQRRERERQERDRKAREAARRAAASPAPAASVSAAVSTPRPAVSATVS
;
A
#
# COMPACT_ATOMS: atom_id res chain seq x y z
N MET A 1 52.91 -0.51 -19.72
CA MET A 1 53.73 -0.05 -18.57
C MET A 1 52.99 -0.46 -17.29
N ARG A 2 53.69 -0.78 -16.19
CA ARG A 2 53.01 -1.08 -14.91
C ARG A 2 52.51 0.22 -14.29
N GLN A 3 51.24 0.26 -13.87
CA GLN A 3 50.84 1.09 -12.74
C GLN A 3 51.38 0.40 -11.48
N ILE A 4 52.11 1.13 -10.64
CA ILE A 4 52.70 0.63 -9.40
C ILE A 4 52.06 1.42 -8.25
N SER A 5 51.93 0.80 -7.07
CA SER A 5 51.16 1.32 -5.93
C SER A 5 51.79 2.59 -5.35
N THR A 6 51.20 3.73 -5.70
CA THR A 6 51.88 5.03 -5.74
C THR A 6 52.28 5.61 -4.37
N GLU A 7 51.61 5.24 -3.27
CA GLU A 7 51.94 5.79 -1.95
C GLU A 7 53.23 5.23 -1.34
N ASP A 8 53.46 3.92 -1.42
CA ASP A 8 54.65 3.32 -0.82
C ASP A 8 55.90 3.65 -1.64
N GLU A 9 55.76 3.88 -2.95
CA GLU A 9 56.83 4.44 -3.79
C GLU A 9 57.14 5.91 -3.42
N VAL A 10 56.13 6.75 -3.19
CA VAL A 10 56.34 8.13 -2.69
C VAL A 10 57.02 8.10 -1.32
N ARG A 11 56.55 7.29 -0.37
CA ARG A 11 57.16 7.16 0.97
C ARG A 11 58.57 6.57 0.92
N ALA A 12 58.86 5.68 -0.02
CA ALA A 12 60.22 5.19 -0.26
C ALA A 12 61.11 6.30 -0.86
N ALA A 13 60.62 7.07 -1.82
CA ALA A 13 61.33 8.18 -2.43
C ALA A 13 61.63 9.31 -1.42
N GLU A 14 60.71 9.58 -0.48
CA GLU A 14 60.95 10.53 0.62
C GLU A 14 62.03 10.06 1.60
N ARG A 15 62.10 8.75 1.89
CA ARG A 15 63.20 8.17 2.69
C ARG A 15 64.54 8.23 1.95
N THR A 16 64.57 7.93 0.65
CA THR A 16 65.78 8.10 -0.18
C THR A 16 66.21 9.56 -0.24
N LEU A 17 65.26 10.50 -0.27
CA LEU A 17 65.53 11.94 -0.23
C LEU A 17 66.01 12.41 1.16
N SER A 18 65.64 11.75 2.26
CA SER A 18 66.22 12.07 3.57
C SER A 18 67.67 11.57 3.70
N LEU A 19 68.01 10.42 3.11
CA LEU A 19 69.39 9.93 3.02
C LEU A 19 70.33 10.86 2.23
N ALA A 20 69.81 11.65 1.28
CA ALA A 20 70.61 12.65 0.56
C ALA A 20 71.21 13.72 1.51
N TRP A 21 70.60 14.00 2.67
CA TRP A 21 71.20 14.90 3.67
C TRP A 21 72.48 14.35 4.29
N VAL A 22 72.67 13.02 4.32
CA VAL A 22 73.95 12.41 4.79
C VAL A 22 75.07 12.74 3.81
N ILE A 23 74.78 12.76 2.50
CA ILE A 23 75.73 13.14 1.45
C ILE A 23 76.07 14.64 1.58
N VAL A 24 75.07 15.50 1.79
CA VAL A 24 75.29 16.94 2.01
C VAL A 24 76.13 17.19 3.27
N ALA A 25 75.82 16.54 4.39
CA ALA A 25 76.60 16.67 5.63
C ALA A 25 78.04 16.17 5.47
N GLY A 26 78.25 15.06 4.75
CA GLY A 26 79.59 14.56 4.41
C GLY A 26 80.38 15.52 3.52
N ALA A 27 79.74 16.16 2.55
CA ALA A 27 80.37 17.15 1.67
C ALA A 27 80.80 18.41 2.42
N VAL A 28 79.93 18.96 3.30
CA VAL A 28 80.27 20.11 4.17
C VAL A 28 81.42 19.74 5.12
N LEU A 29 81.39 18.55 5.73
CA LEU A 29 82.47 18.09 6.61
C LEU A 29 83.81 17.95 5.86
N PHE A 30 83.80 17.41 4.64
CA PHE A 30 84.98 17.30 3.78
C PHE A 30 85.52 18.67 3.35
N SER A 31 84.63 19.61 2.98
CA SER A 31 84.96 20.99 2.66
C SER A 31 85.64 21.71 3.84
N VAL A 32 85.09 21.59 5.04
CA VAL A 32 85.74 22.11 6.27
C VAL A 32 87.11 21.49 6.49
N LEU A 33 87.24 20.16 6.41
CA LEU A 33 88.50 19.45 6.64
C LEU A 33 89.59 19.77 5.60
N THR A 34 89.22 20.11 4.36
CA THR A 34 90.17 20.42 3.28
C THR A 34 90.50 21.91 3.17
N VAL A 35 89.55 22.80 3.40
CA VAL A 35 89.74 24.26 3.23
C VAL A 35 90.26 24.93 4.50
N THR A 36 89.94 24.43 5.71
CA THR A 36 90.50 24.99 6.97
C THR A 36 92.03 25.08 6.97
N PRO A 37 92.81 24.02 6.67
CA PRO A 37 94.27 24.10 6.66
C PRO A 37 94.82 24.98 5.53
N LEU A 38 94.05 25.25 4.47
CA LEU A 38 94.42 26.20 3.42
C LEU A 38 94.21 27.65 3.87
N VAL A 39 93.13 27.93 4.61
CA VAL A 39 92.85 29.26 5.17
C VAL A 39 93.85 29.63 6.27
N GLN A 40 94.25 28.67 7.12
CA GLN A 40 95.29 28.89 8.16
C GLN A 40 96.64 29.33 7.55
N GLN A 41 97.02 28.80 6.38
CA GLN A 41 98.27 29.20 5.69
C GLN A 41 98.29 30.65 5.17
N VAL A 42 97.13 31.33 5.13
CA VAL A 42 97.00 32.73 4.65
C VAL A 42 96.38 33.67 5.69
N THR A 43 96.14 33.19 6.91
CA THR A 43 95.51 33.92 8.01
C THR A 43 96.56 34.26 9.08
N PRO A 44 96.59 35.47 9.67
CA PRO A 44 97.50 35.75 10.79
C PRO A 44 97.05 35.04 12.07
N ASP A 45 97.99 34.46 12.82
CA ASP A 45 97.79 33.64 14.04
C ASP A 45 96.57 34.00 14.92
N PRO A 46 96.34 35.28 15.34
CA PRO A 46 95.18 35.62 16.19
C PRO A 46 93.80 35.42 15.55
N TRP A 47 93.71 35.10 14.25
CA TRP A 47 92.47 34.90 13.51
C TRP A 47 92.23 33.44 13.07
N ASP A 48 93.14 32.50 13.36
CA ASP A 48 93.05 31.09 12.92
C ASP A 48 91.77 30.38 13.38
N TRP A 49 91.18 30.80 14.50
CA TRP A 49 89.88 30.29 14.98
C TRP A 49 88.73 30.54 14.00
N THR A 50 88.89 31.48 13.05
CA THR A 50 87.90 31.77 11.99
C THR A 50 88.07 30.90 10.74
N ALA A 51 89.21 30.22 10.57
CA ALA A 51 89.49 29.39 9.40
C ALA A 51 88.43 28.32 9.09
N PRO A 52 87.84 27.58 10.07
CA PRO A 52 86.76 26.63 9.78
C PRO A 52 85.38 27.28 9.59
N ILE A 53 85.20 28.58 9.86
CA ILE A 53 83.91 29.28 9.69
C ILE A 53 83.66 29.59 8.20
N LEU A 54 84.69 30.02 7.48
CA LEU A 54 84.57 30.44 6.08
C LEU A 54 84.06 29.32 5.13
N PRO A 55 84.55 28.06 5.20
CA PRO A 55 83.99 26.96 4.39
C PRO A 55 82.53 26.67 4.71
N VAL A 56 82.16 26.63 6.00
CA VAL A 56 80.77 26.41 6.44
C VAL A 56 79.83 27.48 5.89
N VAL A 57 80.24 28.74 5.89
CA VAL A 57 79.44 29.85 5.35
C VAL A 57 79.26 29.75 3.84
N VAL A 58 80.31 29.36 3.10
CA VAL A 58 80.23 29.14 1.65
C VAL A 58 79.27 28.00 1.31
N ASP A 59 79.41 26.84 1.94
CA ASP A 59 78.53 25.70 1.67
C ASP A 59 77.09 25.94 2.14
N ALA A 60 76.91 26.62 3.28
CA ALA A 60 75.59 27.04 3.73
C ALA A 60 74.92 27.97 2.71
N ALA A 61 75.66 28.92 2.11
CA ALA A 61 75.13 29.77 1.04
C ALA A 61 74.73 28.97 -0.21
N VAL A 62 75.54 27.99 -0.63
CA VAL A 62 75.19 27.06 -1.73
C VAL A 62 73.89 26.31 -1.42
N ILE A 63 73.80 25.70 -0.23
CA ILE A 63 72.63 24.92 0.21
C ILE A 63 71.38 25.80 0.30
N ILE A 64 71.50 27.03 0.81
CA ILE A 64 70.40 27.99 0.94
C ILE A 64 69.88 28.42 -0.44
N VAL A 65 70.77 28.77 -1.39
CA VAL A 65 70.37 29.12 -2.77
C VAL A 65 69.60 27.96 -3.42
N VAL A 66 70.16 26.74 -3.38
CA VAL A 66 69.49 25.52 -3.90
C VAL A 66 68.15 25.26 -3.20
N ARG A 67 68.00 25.62 -1.92
CA ARG A 67 66.75 25.44 -1.19
C ARG A 67 65.70 26.52 -1.42
N ILE A 68 66.09 27.77 -1.64
CA ILE A 68 65.15 28.86 -1.98
C ILE A 68 64.43 28.53 -3.29
N ASP A 69 65.15 28.08 -4.31
CA ASP A 69 64.56 27.63 -5.59
C ASP A 69 63.56 26.48 -5.40
N ALA A 70 63.88 25.53 -4.51
CA ALA A 70 63.01 24.42 -4.15
C ALA A 70 61.77 24.85 -3.33
N ILE A 71 61.79 26.03 -2.70
CA ILE A 71 60.64 26.63 -2.00
C ILE A 71 59.78 27.43 -2.98
N ILE A 72 60.39 28.26 -3.84
CA ILE A 72 59.70 29.02 -4.90
C ILE A 72 58.92 28.08 -5.82
N ALA A 73 59.56 26.98 -6.26
CA ALA A 73 58.92 25.94 -7.06
C ALA A 73 57.75 25.22 -6.36
N ARG A 74 57.63 25.34 -5.03
CA ARG A 74 56.52 24.79 -4.22
C ARG A 74 55.39 25.79 -3.99
N LEU A 75 55.62 27.07 -4.24
CA LEU A 75 54.65 28.18 -4.08
C LEU A 75 53.97 28.53 -5.41
N GLY A 76 53.93 27.59 -6.37
CA GLY A 76 53.37 27.79 -7.72
C GLY A 76 54.24 28.64 -8.67
N GLY A 77 55.32 29.24 -8.18
CA GLY A 77 56.26 29.99 -9.01
C GLY A 77 57.11 29.06 -9.89
N ARG A 78 57.16 29.32 -11.21
CA ARG A 78 58.20 28.72 -12.05
C ARG A 78 59.55 29.34 -11.65
N PRO A 79 60.54 28.57 -11.15
CA PRO A 79 61.90 29.09 -11.02
C PRO A 79 62.41 29.43 -12.42
N GLY A 80 62.60 30.71 -12.70
CA GLY A 80 63.11 31.18 -13.99
C GLY A 80 64.55 30.75 -14.23
N GLY A 81 65.05 30.89 -15.46
CA GLY A 81 66.44 30.53 -15.81
C GLY A 81 67.51 31.21 -14.94
N TRP A 82 67.17 32.34 -14.31
CA TRP A 82 67.97 33.03 -13.31
C TRP A 82 68.35 32.15 -12.09
N SER A 83 67.44 31.29 -11.63
CA SER A 83 67.69 30.35 -10.52
C SER A 83 68.77 29.33 -10.90
N ALA A 84 68.62 28.71 -12.08
CA ALA A 84 69.60 27.78 -12.62
C ALA A 84 70.96 28.47 -12.85
N PHE A 85 70.95 29.70 -13.39
CA PHE A 85 72.16 30.52 -13.58
C PHE A 85 72.87 30.79 -12.26
N LEU A 86 72.16 31.25 -11.22
CA LEU A 86 72.75 31.47 -9.89
C LEU A 86 73.34 30.18 -9.30
N ARG A 87 72.62 29.04 -9.36
CA ARG A 87 73.13 27.76 -8.87
C ARG A 87 74.40 27.32 -9.61
N TRP A 88 74.44 27.47 -10.94
CA TRP A 88 75.64 27.16 -11.74
C TRP A 88 76.79 28.13 -11.45
N LEU A 89 76.51 29.42 -11.27
CA LEU A 89 77.51 30.43 -10.92
C LEU A 89 78.13 30.17 -9.53
N THR A 90 77.32 29.92 -8.51
CA THR A 90 77.81 29.60 -7.16
C THR A 90 78.56 28.27 -7.15
N GLY A 91 78.04 27.23 -7.84
CA GLY A 91 78.73 25.95 -7.97
C GLY A 91 80.09 26.06 -8.68
N ALA A 92 80.17 26.85 -9.74
CA ALA A 92 81.42 27.15 -10.44
C ALA A 92 82.40 27.95 -9.57
N LEU A 93 81.91 28.89 -8.74
CA LEU A 93 82.74 29.64 -7.78
C LEU A 93 83.30 28.73 -6.68
N THR A 94 82.48 27.86 -6.08
CA THR A 94 82.92 26.87 -5.10
C THR A 94 83.92 25.89 -5.70
N LEU A 95 83.72 25.45 -6.94
CA LEU A 95 84.69 24.64 -7.68
C LEU A 95 86.01 25.40 -7.90
N ALA A 96 85.96 26.66 -8.37
CA ALA A 96 87.14 27.48 -8.61
C ALA A 96 87.93 27.78 -7.34
N LEU A 97 87.27 27.95 -6.18
CA LEU A 97 87.93 28.13 -4.88
C LEU A 97 88.64 26.84 -4.42
N ASN A 98 87.98 25.68 -4.52
CA ASN A 98 88.56 24.39 -4.13
C ASN A 98 89.71 23.95 -5.05
N VAL A 99 89.59 24.21 -6.35
CA VAL A 99 90.56 23.78 -7.38
C VAL A 99 91.68 24.80 -7.61
N GLY A 100 91.45 26.07 -7.30
CA GLY A 100 92.31 27.19 -7.70
C GLY A 100 93.76 27.08 -7.21
N HIS A 101 93.98 26.63 -5.98
CA HIS A 101 95.34 26.47 -5.45
C HIS A 101 96.13 25.38 -6.19
N SER A 102 95.55 24.18 -6.36
CA SER A 102 96.18 23.10 -7.15
C SER A 102 96.36 23.46 -8.62
N ALA A 103 95.41 24.18 -9.22
CA ALA A 103 95.52 24.65 -10.61
C ALA A 103 96.66 25.66 -10.80
N LEU A 104 96.84 26.61 -9.87
CA LEU A 104 97.96 27.55 -9.87
C LEU A 104 99.31 26.86 -9.62
N ALA A 105 99.32 25.75 -8.85
CA ALA A 105 100.48 24.89 -8.66
C ALA A 105 100.72 23.88 -9.80
N ALA A 106 99.88 23.88 -10.84
CA ALA A 106 99.85 22.89 -11.94
C ALA A 106 99.69 21.41 -11.50
N ASP A 107 99.18 21.16 -10.29
CA ASP A 107 98.87 19.83 -9.77
C ASP A 107 97.50 19.35 -10.26
N TRP A 108 97.49 18.65 -11.39
CA TRP A 108 96.29 18.03 -11.96
C TRP A 108 95.67 16.93 -11.08
N VAL A 109 96.41 16.35 -10.13
CA VAL A 109 95.88 15.34 -9.20
C VAL A 109 95.09 16.02 -8.09
N GLY A 110 95.63 17.08 -7.47
CA GLY A 110 94.91 17.93 -6.54
C GLY A 110 93.68 18.58 -7.17
N VAL A 111 93.80 19.10 -8.40
CA VAL A 111 92.65 19.58 -9.20
C VAL A 111 91.57 18.50 -9.28
N GLY A 112 91.94 17.25 -9.59
CA GLY A 112 91.01 16.12 -9.66
C GLY A 112 90.33 15.82 -8.33
N VAL A 113 91.10 15.71 -7.24
CA VAL A 113 90.59 15.38 -5.89
C VAL A 113 89.64 16.47 -5.37
N HIS A 114 90.04 17.74 -5.44
CA HIS A 114 89.25 18.86 -4.93
C HIS A 114 88.02 19.20 -5.82
N ALA A 115 87.98 18.72 -7.07
CA ALA A 115 86.80 18.84 -7.92
C ALA A 115 85.66 17.85 -7.58
N VAL A 116 85.95 16.71 -6.92
CA VAL A 116 84.95 15.65 -6.68
C VAL A 116 83.78 16.13 -5.83
N ALA A 117 84.04 16.79 -4.68
CA ALA A 117 82.97 17.20 -3.77
C ALA A 117 82.05 18.30 -4.36
N PRO A 118 82.54 19.39 -4.99
CA PRO A 118 81.69 20.34 -5.70
C PRO A 118 80.90 19.70 -6.85
N ALA A 119 81.52 18.80 -7.63
CA ALA A 119 80.83 18.12 -8.73
C ALA A 119 79.67 17.23 -8.23
N LEU A 120 79.90 16.45 -7.16
CA LEU A 120 78.85 15.65 -6.52
C LEU A 120 77.72 16.52 -5.99
N LEU A 121 78.00 17.64 -5.33
CA LEU A 121 76.97 18.58 -4.85
C LEU A 121 76.09 19.11 -5.99
N ILE A 122 76.68 19.54 -7.11
CA ILE A 122 75.95 20.05 -8.28
C ILE A 122 75.07 18.96 -8.88
N VAL A 123 75.60 17.75 -9.10
CA VAL A 123 74.86 16.61 -9.66
C VAL A 123 73.73 16.15 -8.73
N THR A 124 73.98 16.06 -7.42
CA THR A 124 72.95 15.72 -6.42
C THR A 124 71.84 16.77 -6.39
N ALA A 125 72.17 18.07 -6.47
CA ALA A 125 71.17 19.15 -6.51
C ALA A 125 70.27 19.07 -7.77
N GLU A 126 70.81 18.67 -8.93
CA GLU A 126 70.04 18.53 -10.16
C GLU A 126 69.14 17.27 -10.14
N ALA A 127 69.67 16.15 -9.67
CA ALA A 127 68.90 14.93 -9.45
C ALA A 127 67.75 15.17 -8.46
N THR A 128 68.03 15.78 -7.31
CA THR A 128 67.02 16.11 -6.29
C THR A 128 65.90 17.01 -6.83
N LEU A 129 66.22 18.02 -7.64
CA LEU A 129 65.19 18.88 -8.26
C LEU A 129 64.30 18.08 -9.21
N THR A 130 64.88 17.16 -9.99
CA THR A 130 64.16 16.32 -10.95
C THR A 130 63.26 15.30 -10.25
N TYR A 131 63.78 14.54 -9.28
CA TYR A 131 62.99 13.61 -8.48
C TYR A 131 61.84 14.32 -7.76
N ARG A 132 62.08 15.48 -7.16
CA ARG A 132 61.05 16.21 -6.40
C ARG A 132 59.92 16.75 -7.29
N ARG A 133 60.21 17.12 -8.54
CA ARG A 133 59.17 17.43 -9.55
C ARG A 133 58.32 16.21 -9.87
N ALA A 134 58.94 15.06 -10.11
CA ALA A 134 58.23 13.80 -10.38
C ALA A 134 57.35 13.37 -9.18
N ILE A 135 57.86 13.43 -7.96
CA ILE A 135 57.11 13.11 -6.73
C ILE A 135 55.91 14.06 -6.56
N THR A 136 56.08 15.36 -6.82
CA THR A 136 54.99 16.34 -6.67
C THR A 136 53.88 16.08 -7.70
N ALA A 137 54.24 15.81 -8.95
CA ALA A 137 53.27 15.45 -9.99
C ALA A 137 52.53 14.13 -9.69
N ALA A 138 53.23 13.12 -9.14
CA ALA A 138 52.62 11.87 -8.71
C ALA A 138 51.64 12.07 -7.54
N VAL A 139 52.00 12.88 -6.53
CA VAL A 139 51.10 13.22 -5.40
C VAL A 139 49.86 13.96 -5.90
N GLU A 140 50.01 14.97 -6.76
CA GLU A 140 48.88 15.67 -7.37
C GLU A 140 47.96 14.73 -8.16
N GLN A 141 48.51 13.71 -8.85
CA GLN A 141 47.71 12.72 -9.56
C GLN A 141 46.90 11.85 -8.57
N ILE A 142 47.54 11.31 -7.53
CA ILE A 142 46.87 10.51 -6.48
C ILE A 142 45.74 11.31 -5.82
N GLU A 143 45.96 12.59 -5.54
CA GLU A 143 44.94 13.46 -4.91
C GLU A 143 43.75 13.72 -5.84
N ARG A 144 43.98 13.91 -7.14
CA ARG A 144 42.90 14.06 -8.15
C ARG A 144 42.11 12.78 -8.35
N GLU A 145 42.79 11.63 -8.44
CA GLU A 145 42.15 10.31 -8.54
C GLU A 145 41.26 10.04 -7.32
N ARG A 146 41.77 10.29 -6.10
CA ARG A 146 40.99 10.18 -4.85
C ARG A 146 39.85 11.18 -4.73
N ALA A 147 39.99 12.38 -5.28
CA ALA A 147 38.89 13.34 -5.32
C ALA A 147 37.75 12.83 -6.21
N ALA A 148 38.08 12.30 -7.39
CA ALA A 148 37.12 11.70 -8.32
C ALA A 148 36.44 10.44 -7.73
N GLU A 149 37.20 9.54 -7.09
CA GLU A 149 36.65 8.36 -6.39
C GLU A 149 35.64 8.76 -5.30
N ARG A 150 35.97 9.76 -4.47
CA ARG A 150 35.07 10.26 -3.42
C ARG A 150 33.81 10.91 -4.01
N GLU A 151 33.95 11.65 -5.11
CA GLU A 151 32.80 12.26 -5.77
C GLU A 151 31.89 11.19 -6.39
N GLN A 152 32.45 10.15 -7.03
CA GLN A 152 31.68 9.02 -7.54
C GLN A 152 30.96 8.27 -6.41
N GLN A 153 31.65 7.94 -5.32
CA GLN A 153 31.05 7.27 -4.16
C GLN A 153 29.91 8.11 -3.55
N ALA A 154 30.08 9.44 -3.46
CA ALA A 154 29.05 10.34 -2.98
C ALA A 154 27.84 10.45 -3.94
N ARG A 155 28.07 10.39 -5.26
CA ARG A 155 27.00 10.32 -6.29
C ARG A 155 26.24 9.00 -6.19
N GLU A 156 26.95 7.87 -6.15
CA GLU A 156 26.35 6.54 -6.00
C GLU A 156 25.55 6.40 -4.70
N GLN A 157 26.02 6.95 -3.57
CA GLN A 157 25.26 6.93 -2.32
C GLN A 157 23.97 7.76 -2.45
N ARG A 158 24.02 8.97 -3.04
CA ARG A 158 22.83 9.80 -3.27
C ARG A 158 21.81 9.09 -4.14
N GLU A 159 22.22 8.48 -5.25
CA GLU A 159 21.32 7.70 -6.10
C GLU A 159 20.68 6.51 -5.35
N ARG A 160 21.46 5.79 -4.52
CA ARG A 160 20.93 4.69 -3.70
C ARG A 160 19.92 5.19 -2.67
N GLU A 161 20.18 6.33 -2.02
CA GLU A 161 19.24 6.96 -1.09
C GLU A 161 17.97 7.49 -1.77
N GLU A 162 18.09 8.10 -2.96
CA GLU A 162 16.95 8.62 -3.72
C GLU A 162 16.05 7.48 -4.22
N ARG A 163 16.62 6.41 -4.78
CA ARG A 163 15.87 5.18 -5.13
C ARG A 163 15.17 4.60 -3.89
N ALA A 164 15.90 4.46 -2.78
CA ALA A 164 15.34 3.95 -1.52
C ALA A 164 14.32 4.88 -0.84
N ARG A 165 14.21 6.15 -1.23
CA ARG A 165 13.11 7.06 -0.84
C ARG A 165 11.90 6.86 -1.76
N ALA A 166 12.11 6.87 -3.07
CA ALA A 166 11.06 6.67 -4.07
C ALA A 166 10.33 5.33 -3.91
N ASP A 167 11.04 4.25 -3.58
CA ASP A 167 10.42 2.94 -3.36
C ASP A 167 9.59 2.88 -2.07
N ARG A 168 10.00 3.57 -1.00
CA ARG A 168 9.17 3.74 0.21
C ARG A 168 7.94 4.60 -0.03
N GLU A 169 8.04 5.59 -0.92
CA GLU A 169 6.92 6.46 -1.32
C GLU A 169 5.89 5.67 -2.13
N ARG A 170 6.34 4.89 -3.13
CA ARG A 170 5.51 3.93 -3.88
C ARG A 170 4.84 2.91 -2.97
N GLU A 171 5.55 2.38 -1.97
CA GLU A 171 4.98 1.44 -1.00
C GLU A 171 3.88 2.09 -0.15
N ARG A 172 4.06 3.36 0.25
CA ARG A 172 3.05 4.14 0.97
C ARG A 172 1.82 4.41 0.11
N GLU A 173 2.00 4.84 -1.14
CA GLU A 173 0.89 4.99 -2.10
C GLU A 173 0.13 3.68 -2.31
N ALA A 174 0.84 2.56 -2.44
CA ALA A 174 0.22 1.25 -2.62
C ALA A 174 -0.64 0.86 -1.41
N ARG A 175 -0.09 0.98 -0.20
CA ARG A 175 -0.80 0.74 1.07
C ARG A 175 -2.01 1.66 1.25
N GLN A 176 -1.90 2.95 0.87
CA GLN A 176 -3.03 3.89 0.91
C GLN A 176 -4.14 3.49 -0.07
N ARG A 177 -3.80 3.20 -1.34
CA ARG A 177 -4.77 2.74 -2.34
C ARG A 177 -5.43 1.40 -1.97
N GLU A 178 -4.72 0.53 -1.25
CA GLU A 178 -5.27 -0.70 -0.69
C GLU A 178 -6.28 -0.42 0.45
N GLN A 179 -5.94 0.49 1.37
CA GLN A 179 -6.83 0.93 2.45
C GLN A 179 -8.10 1.61 1.90
N GLU A 180 -7.96 2.55 0.95
CA GLU A 180 -9.09 3.22 0.29
C GLU A 180 -10.05 2.22 -0.38
N ARG A 181 -9.51 1.17 -1.02
CA ARG A 181 -10.29 0.08 -1.63
C ARG A 181 -10.97 -0.80 -0.59
N ALA A 182 -10.28 -1.15 0.50
CA ALA A 182 -10.85 -1.94 1.59
C ALA A 182 -12.02 -1.20 2.25
N GLU A 183 -11.85 0.09 2.58
CA GLU A 183 -12.92 0.92 3.09
C GLU A 183 -14.07 1.11 2.07
N ALA A 184 -13.77 1.23 0.77
CA ALA A 184 -14.80 1.34 -0.27
C ALA A 184 -15.66 0.07 -0.32
N ALA A 185 -15.05 -1.12 -0.31
CA ALA A 185 -15.74 -2.39 -0.26
C ALA A 185 -16.53 -2.59 1.05
N GLU A 186 -16.04 -2.08 2.19
CA GLU A 186 -16.80 -2.11 3.44
C GLU A 186 -18.01 -1.16 3.40
N ARG A 187 -17.84 0.05 2.87
CA ARG A 187 -18.94 1.01 2.64
C ARG A 187 -19.99 0.47 1.66
N GLU A 188 -19.59 -0.32 0.68
CA GLU A 188 -20.47 -1.00 -0.26
C GLU A 188 -21.28 -2.10 0.43
N ARG A 189 -20.62 -3.06 1.12
CA ARG A 189 -21.29 -4.10 1.91
C ARG A 189 -22.29 -3.55 2.92
N ARG A 190 -21.91 -2.50 3.66
CA ARG A 190 -22.80 -1.83 4.63
C ARG A 190 -24.04 -1.20 3.96
N ARG A 191 -23.99 -0.83 2.68
CA ARG A 191 -25.16 -0.38 1.90
C ARG A 191 -26.00 -1.55 1.41
N GLU A 192 -25.38 -2.62 0.95
CA GLU A 192 -26.06 -3.85 0.54
C GLU A 192 -26.85 -4.45 1.71
N GLU A 193 -26.21 -4.66 2.87
CA GLU A 193 -26.89 -5.15 4.08
C GLU A 193 -28.00 -4.21 4.57
N ALA A 194 -27.91 -2.90 4.30
CA ALA A 194 -28.94 -1.94 4.68
C ALA A 194 -30.15 -2.04 3.74
N ALA A 195 -29.92 -2.14 2.43
CA ALA A 195 -30.95 -2.33 1.42
C ALA A 195 -31.62 -3.72 1.52
N GLU A 196 -30.87 -4.75 1.92
CA GLU A 196 -31.44 -6.08 2.22
C GLU A 196 -32.36 -6.01 3.43
N ARG A 197 -31.90 -5.43 4.56
CA ARG A 197 -32.75 -5.20 5.75
C ARG A 197 -33.95 -4.28 5.50
N GLU A 198 -33.88 -3.40 4.49
CA GLU A 198 -35.02 -2.61 4.05
C GLU A 198 -36.04 -3.48 3.28
N ARG A 199 -35.59 -4.28 2.31
CA ARG A 199 -36.43 -5.25 1.58
C ARG A 199 -37.08 -6.28 2.50
N GLU A 200 -36.34 -6.79 3.50
CA GLU A 200 -36.90 -7.68 4.54
C GLU A 200 -38.04 -7.02 5.29
N ARG A 201 -37.90 -5.75 5.67
CA ARG A 201 -38.95 -4.98 6.36
C ARG A 201 -40.15 -4.70 5.46
N GLU A 202 -39.92 -4.35 4.20
CA GLU A 202 -40.99 -4.17 3.21
C GLU A 202 -41.77 -5.47 2.99
N HIS A 203 -41.07 -6.59 2.80
CA HIS A 203 -41.71 -7.89 2.59
C HIS A 203 -42.44 -8.39 3.85
N ALA A 204 -41.85 -8.23 5.04
CA ALA A 204 -42.53 -8.52 6.30
C ALA A 204 -43.76 -7.61 6.53
N ALA A 205 -43.68 -6.33 6.16
CA ALA A 205 -44.81 -5.40 6.22
C ALA A 205 -45.91 -5.75 5.19
N GLN A 206 -45.54 -6.26 4.01
CA GLN A 206 -46.47 -6.74 2.99
C GLN A 206 -47.19 -8.02 3.45
N LEU A 207 -46.44 -9.02 3.94
CA LEU A 207 -47.00 -10.24 4.54
C LEU A 207 -47.93 -9.91 5.71
N ALA A 208 -47.54 -8.96 6.58
CA ALA A 208 -48.37 -8.48 7.67
C ALA A 208 -49.56 -7.61 7.24
N ARG A 209 -49.68 -7.19 5.97
CA ARG A 209 -50.92 -6.63 5.41
C ARG A 209 -51.79 -7.75 4.85
N GLU A 210 -51.22 -8.62 4.02
CA GLU A 210 -51.91 -9.75 3.40
C GLU A 210 -52.54 -10.68 4.45
N GLN A 211 -51.85 -10.96 5.56
CA GLN A 211 -52.39 -11.72 6.69
C GLN A 211 -53.61 -11.03 7.32
N ARG A 212 -53.58 -9.70 7.52
CA ARG A 212 -54.72 -8.94 8.07
C ARG A 212 -55.88 -8.87 7.07
N GLU A 213 -55.62 -8.73 5.78
CA GLU A 213 -56.65 -8.80 4.74
C GLU A 213 -57.25 -10.20 4.60
N ALA A 214 -56.47 -11.27 4.84
CA ALA A 214 -56.97 -12.64 4.88
C ALA A 214 -57.77 -12.93 6.15
N GLU A 215 -57.39 -12.35 7.30
CA GLU A 215 -58.12 -12.42 8.57
C GLU A 215 -59.46 -11.67 8.49
N VAL A 216 -59.47 -10.44 7.95
CA VAL A 216 -60.71 -9.68 7.68
C VAL A 216 -61.64 -10.48 6.75
N ARG A 217 -61.13 -11.00 5.63
CA ARG A 217 -61.93 -11.84 4.70
C ARG A 217 -62.45 -13.13 5.34
N ARG A 218 -61.74 -13.71 6.32
CA ARG A 218 -62.25 -14.84 7.12
C ARG A 218 -63.40 -14.43 8.03
N ILE A 219 -63.25 -13.32 8.76
CA ILE A 219 -64.29 -12.78 9.65
C ILE A 219 -65.55 -12.37 8.86
N GLU A 220 -65.38 -11.81 7.66
CA GLU A 220 -66.48 -11.48 6.75
C GLU A 220 -67.19 -12.75 6.26
N ALA A 221 -66.45 -13.74 5.74
CA ALA A 221 -67.03 -15.02 5.31
C ALA A 221 -67.68 -15.84 6.45
N GLU A 222 -67.20 -15.69 7.69
CA GLU A 222 -67.81 -16.29 8.88
C GLU A 222 -69.14 -15.60 9.23
N ARG A 223 -69.18 -14.25 9.20
CA ARG A 223 -70.42 -13.48 9.38
C ARG A 223 -71.45 -13.75 8.28
N GLU A 224 -71.03 -13.90 7.02
CA GLU A 224 -71.93 -14.27 5.92
C GLU A 224 -72.56 -15.64 6.15
N ARG A 225 -71.79 -16.63 6.62
CA ARG A 225 -72.30 -17.96 7.01
C ARG A 225 -73.25 -17.90 8.20
N ASP A 226 -72.96 -17.10 9.22
CA ASP A 226 -73.86 -16.93 10.36
C ASP A 226 -75.21 -16.32 9.93
N VAL A 227 -75.17 -15.31 9.04
CA VAL A 227 -76.39 -14.70 8.46
C VAL A 227 -77.15 -15.68 7.56
N GLU A 228 -76.45 -16.53 6.80
CA GLU A 228 -77.07 -17.60 6.00
C GLU A 228 -77.72 -18.66 6.89
N LEU A 229 -77.03 -19.12 7.94
CA LEU A 229 -77.58 -20.04 8.94
C LEU A 229 -78.76 -19.46 9.72
N GLU A 230 -78.75 -18.16 10.04
CA GLU A 230 -79.89 -17.48 10.65
C GLU A 230 -81.08 -17.37 9.69
N ARG A 231 -80.85 -17.04 8.41
CA ARG A 231 -81.89 -17.07 7.37
C ARG A 231 -82.52 -18.46 7.23
N LEU A 232 -81.71 -19.52 7.16
CA LEU A 232 -82.19 -20.90 7.08
C LEU A 232 -83.04 -21.27 8.31
N ARG A 233 -82.61 -20.92 9.53
CA ARG A 233 -83.41 -21.11 10.75
C ARG A 233 -84.75 -20.36 10.71
N ILE A 234 -84.77 -19.13 10.20
CA ILE A 234 -85.99 -18.32 10.05
C ILE A 234 -86.93 -18.96 9.02
N GLU A 235 -86.41 -19.46 7.90
CA GLU A 235 -87.20 -20.14 6.86
C GLU A 235 -87.74 -21.49 7.35
N GLU A 236 -86.94 -22.31 8.04
CA GLU A 236 -87.40 -23.54 8.69
C GLU A 236 -88.49 -23.26 9.73
N ALA A 237 -88.31 -22.25 10.59
CA ALA A 237 -89.31 -21.86 11.58
C ALA A 237 -90.60 -21.34 10.91
N ALA A 238 -90.50 -20.60 9.80
CA ALA A 238 -91.65 -20.15 9.03
C ALA A 238 -92.38 -21.33 8.36
N ARG A 239 -91.63 -22.32 7.83
CA ARG A 239 -92.17 -23.56 7.26
C ARG A 239 -92.87 -24.41 8.30
N GLN A 240 -92.25 -24.65 9.46
CA GLN A 240 -92.86 -25.38 10.58
C GLN A 240 -94.15 -24.72 11.06
N ARG A 241 -94.21 -23.37 11.11
CA ARG A 241 -95.44 -22.63 11.42
C ARG A 241 -96.54 -22.83 10.36
N ARG A 242 -96.20 -22.87 9.07
CA ARG A 242 -97.16 -23.18 7.99
C ARG A 242 -97.67 -24.62 8.10
N GLU A 243 -96.78 -25.60 8.21
CA GLU A 243 -97.15 -27.02 8.36
C GLU A 243 -98.00 -27.26 9.63
N ALA A 244 -97.73 -26.55 10.73
CA ALA A 244 -98.55 -26.60 11.94
C ALA A 244 -99.95 -25.99 11.73
N ALA A 245 -100.06 -24.84 11.06
CA ALA A 245 -101.33 -24.20 10.73
C ALA A 245 -102.17 -25.05 9.75
N GLU A 246 -101.53 -25.69 8.76
CA GLU A 246 -102.19 -26.62 7.84
C GLU A 246 -102.72 -27.86 8.56
N ARG A 247 -101.96 -28.45 9.50
CA ARG A 247 -102.44 -29.55 10.35
C ARG A 247 -103.62 -29.12 11.22
N GLN A 248 -103.56 -27.96 11.85
CA GLN A 248 -104.69 -27.41 12.62
C GLN A 248 -105.93 -27.19 11.75
N ALA A 249 -105.79 -26.63 10.55
CA ALA A 249 -106.89 -26.44 9.62
C ALA A 249 -107.46 -27.78 9.09
N ALA A 250 -106.61 -28.80 8.89
CA ALA A 250 -107.05 -30.14 8.50
C ALA A 250 -107.81 -30.86 9.63
N ASP A 251 -107.34 -30.77 10.88
CA ASP A 251 -108.03 -31.32 12.04
C ASP A 251 -109.35 -30.59 12.33
N GLN A 252 -109.40 -29.27 12.12
CA GLN A 252 -110.62 -28.50 12.24
C GLN A 252 -111.66 -28.91 11.19
N ARG A 253 -111.25 -29.06 9.92
CA ARG A 253 -112.11 -29.61 8.85
C ARG A 253 -112.60 -31.03 9.16
N ARG A 254 -111.74 -31.91 9.70
CA ARG A 254 -112.14 -33.27 10.14
C ARG A 254 -113.23 -33.21 11.20
N ARG A 255 -113.08 -32.36 12.23
CA ARG A 255 -114.08 -32.18 13.29
C ARG A 255 -115.39 -31.58 12.76
N GLU A 256 -115.33 -30.68 11.80
CA GLU A 256 -116.50 -30.12 11.12
C GLU A 256 -117.24 -31.18 10.29
N ASP A 257 -116.51 -32.02 9.53
CA ASP A 257 -117.09 -33.15 8.79
C ASP A 257 -117.68 -34.23 9.71
N GLU A 258 -117.02 -34.52 10.84
CA GLU A 258 -117.52 -35.45 11.86
C GLU A 258 -118.81 -34.93 12.50
N GLN A 259 -118.85 -33.67 12.93
CA GLN A 259 -120.08 -33.03 13.42
C GLN A 259 -121.17 -32.98 12.35
N ARG A 260 -120.82 -32.75 11.08
CA ARG A 260 -121.77 -32.74 9.96
C ARG A 260 -122.39 -34.12 9.75
N ARG A 261 -121.58 -35.18 9.77
CA ARG A 261 -122.02 -36.59 9.70
C ARG A 261 -122.84 -37.00 10.93
N GLU A 262 -122.50 -36.49 12.11
CA GLU A 262 -123.27 -36.76 13.33
C GLU A 262 -124.66 -36.08 13.28
N ARG A 263 -124.73 -34.81 12.85
CA ARG A 263 -126.01 -34.12 12.63
C ARG A 263 -126.86 -34.83 11.57
N GLU A 264 -126.26 -35.31 10.48
CA GLU A 264 -126.96 -36.13 9.47
C GLU A 264 -127.47 -37.48 10.03
N ARG A 265 -126.74 -38.12 10.97
CA ARG A 265 -127.24 -39.30 11.70
C ARG A 265 -128.40 -38.94 12.61
N GLN A 266 -128.28 -37.89 13.42
CA GLN A 266 -129.33 -37.43 14.34
C GLN A 266 -130.61 -37.02 13.59
N GLU A 267 -130.50 -36.39 12.41
CA GLU A 267 -131.65 -36.15 11.53
C GLU A 267 -132.30 -37.44 11.02
N ARG A 268 -131.51 -38.44 10.59
CA ARG A 268 -132.04 -39.73 10.11
C ARG A 268 -132.77 -40.47 11.22
N ASP A 269 -132.21 -40.50 12.43
CA ASP A 269 -132.86 -41.09 13.61
C ASP A 269 -134.15 -40.35 13.99
N ARG A 270 -134.16 -39.01 13.91
CA ARG A 270 -135.37 -38.22 14.16
C ARG A 270 -136.47 -38.51 13.12
N LYS A 271 -136.11 -38.55 11.83
CA LYS A 271 -137.02 -38.88 10.73
C LYS A 271 -137.54 -40.32 10.83
N ALA A 272 -136.72 -41.27 11.26
CA ALA A 272 -137.14 -42.64 11.54
C ALA A 272 -138.12 -42.73 12.72
N ARG A 273 -137.91 -41.98 13.81
CA ARG A 273 -138.84 -41.90 14.95
C ARG A 273 -140.17 -41.23 14.60
N GLU A 274 -140.17 -40.24 13.71
CA GLU A 274 -141.40 -39.63 13.19
C GLU A 274 -142.17 -40.57 12.24
N ALA A 275 -141.47 -41.34 11.40
CA ALA A 275 -142.07 -42.39 10.57
C ALA A 275 -142.72 -43.49 11.42
N ALA A 276 -142.02 -43.96 12.46
CA ALA A 276 -142.56 -44.95 13.40
C ALA A 276 -143.81 -44.43 14.14
N ARG A 277 -143.86 -43.14 14.50
CA ARG A 277 -145.06 -42.51 15.09
C ARG A 277 -146.26 -42.43 14.13
N ARG A 278 -146.02 -42.29 12.82
CA ARG A 278 -147.11 -42.23 11.81
C ARG A 278 -147.70 -43.61 11.47
N ALA A 279 -146.99 -44.70 11.74
CA ALA A 279 -147.47 -46.06 11.46
C ALA A 279 -148.48 -46.61 12.49
N ALA A 280 -148.71 -45.91 13.61
CA ALA A 280 -149.49 -46.41 14.75
C ALA A 280 -150.98 -46.01 14.75
N ALA A 281 -151.52 -45.48 13.63
CA ALA A 281 -152.93 -45.11 13.48
C ALA A 281 -153.50 -45.67 12.16
N SER A 282 -154.51 -46.54 12.30
CA SER A 282 -155.16 -47.36 11.25
C SER A 282 -156.01 -46.55 10.24
N PRO A 283 -156.60 -47.15 9.16
CA PRO A 283 -156.50 -48.53 8.64
C PRO A 283 -156.18 -48.64 7.11
N ALA A 284 -156.27 -49.85 6.54
CA ALA A 284 -156.14 -50.17 5.10
C ALA A 284 -157.39 -49.74 4.26
N PRO A 285 -157.44 -49.78 2.89
CA PRO A 285 -157.08 -50.94 2.03
C PRO A 285 -156.58 -50.62 0.57
N ALA A 286 -156.63 -51.65 -0.30
CA ALA A 286 -156.69 -51.64 -1.78
C ALA A 286 -155.36 -51.70 -2.60
N ALA A 287 -155.47 -52.10 -3.88
CA ALA A 287 -154.40 -52.77 -4.66
C ALA A 287 -154.18 -52.24 -6.10
N SER A 288 -152.95 -52.42 -6.61
CA SER A 288 -152.54 -52.49 -8.04
C SER A 288 -151.03 -52.82 -8.09
N VAL A 289 -150.48 -53.83 -8.77
CA VAL A 289 -150.44 -54.19 -10.22
C VAL A 289 -149.39 -53.42 -11.04
N SER A 290 -148.34 -54.14 -11.49
CA SER A 290 -147.41 -53.81 -12.60
C SER A 290 -146.44 -52.60 -12.43
N ALA A 291 -145.27 -52.51 -13.08
CA ALA A 291 -144.52 -53.45 -13.94
C ALA A 291 -142.99 -53.27 -13.77
N ALA A 292 -142.20 -54.19 -14.36
CA ALA A 292 -140.74 -54.11 -14.48
C ALA A 292 -140.26 -53.03 -15.48
N VAL A 293 -138.96 -52.69 -15.48
CA VAL A 293 -138.06 -52.59 -16.67
C VAL A 293 -136.67 -51.99 -16.34
N SER A 294 -135.63 -52.48 -17.04
CA SER A 294 -134.30 -51.90 -17.31
C SER A 294 -133.23 -51.64 -16.22
N THR A 295 -132.15 -52.43 -16.37
CA THR A 295 -130.70 -52.11 -16.28
C THR A 295 -130.29 -50.93 -17.22
N PRO A 296 -129.04 -50.35 -17.21
CA PRO A 296 -127.75 -51.04 -17.00
C PRO A 296 -126.52 -50.28 -16.41
N ARG A 297 -125.42 -51.04 -16.33
CA ARG A 297 -123.96 -50.69 -16.38
C ARG A 297 -123.59 -49.83 -17.63
N PRO A 298 -122.34 -49.30 -17.81
CA PRO A 298 -121.04 -49.64 -17.19
C PRO A 298 -120.49 -48.45 -16.33
N ALA A 299 -119.21 -47.99 -16.25
CA ALA A 299 -117.92 -48.26 -16.92
C ALA A 299 -116.71 -47.79 -16.05
N VAL A 300 -115.51 -47.53 -16.59
CA VAL A 300 -114.36 -48.45 -16.80
C VAL A 300 -113.05 -47.64 -16.93
N SER A 301 -111.98 -48.02 -16.19
CA SER A 301 -110.55 -47.63 -16.36
C SER A 301 -110.22 -46.11 -16.40
N ALA A 302 -108.99 -45.58 -16.56
CA ALA A 302 -107.59 -46.05 -16.72
C ALA A 302 -106.67 -44.99 -16.02
N THR A 303 -105.61 -45.26 -15.25
CA THR A 303 -104.22 -45.73 -15.55
C THR A 303 -103.38 -44.87 -16.52
N VAL A 304 -102.05 -44.93 -16.31
CA VAL A 304 -100.91 -44.28 -17.02
C VAL A 304 -100.85 -42.73 -16.92
N SER A 305 -99.69 -42.09 -16.72
CA SER A 305 -98.28 -42.58 -16.63
C SER A 305 -97.57 -42.06 -15.39
#